data_AF-A0A1E3NP88-F1
#
_entry.id   AF-A0A1E3NP88-F1
#
_cell.length_a   1.000
_cell.length_b   1.000
_cell.length_c   1.000
_cell.angle_alpha   90.00
_cell.angle_beta   90.00
_cell.angle_gamma   90.00
#
_symmetry.space_group_name_H-M   'P 1'
#
loop_
_entity.id
_entity.type
_entity.pdbx_description
1 polymer ?
#
loop_
_entity_poly.entity_id
_entity_poly.type
_entity_poly.pdbx_seq_one_letter_code
_entity_poly.pdbx_strand_id
1 'polypeptide(L)'
;MFARQSIRAVAAASKAQPVARRSASSLAQTIASFSEKSVYYTKVALELSKSVYVKEGLAPPTVAEVTKVYECALKQADSFAKDPKAFADLVAKNAQGFSKDEILRYICYFIQIVGFFSLGEIVGRRNVVGYAEH
;
A
#
# COMPACT_ATOMS: atom_id res chain seq x y z
N MET A 1 -40.68 51.39 -27.00
CA MET A 1 -39.58 51.28 -26.01
C MET A 1 -38.84 49.93 -26.00
N PHE A 2 -39.22 48.94 -26.84
CA PHE A 2 -38.67 47.57 -26.79
C PHE A 2 -37.26 47.38 -27.40
N ALA A 3 -36.78 48.29 -28.25
CA ALA A 3 -35.49 48.13 -28.95
C ALA A 3 -34.24 48.43 -28.08
N ARG A 4 -34.39 49.13 -26.95
CA ARG A 4 -33.25 49.51 -26.09
C ARG A 4 -32.87 48.46 -25.06
N GLN A 5 -33.78 47.54 -24.73
CA GLN A 5 -33.52 46.46 -23.78
C GLN A 5 -32.68 45.33 -24.39
N SER A 6 -32.90 44.99 -25.66
CA SER A 6 -32.14 43.94 -26.36
C SER A 6 -30.65 44.31 -26.54
N ILE A 7 -30.35 45.56 -26.88
CA ILE A 7 -28.96 46.03 -27.06
C ILE A 7 -28.16 46.00 -25.74
N ARG A 8 -28.81 46.31 -24.61
CA ARG A 8 -28.17 46.24 -23.28
C ARG A 8 -27.93 44.80 -22.82
N ALA A 9 -28.83 43.88 -23.13
CA ALA A 9 -28.69 42.46 -22.81
C ALA A 9 -27.53 41.80 -23.58
N VAL A 10 -27.37 42.13 -24.87
CA VAL A 10 -26.26 41.65 -25.70
C VAL A 10 -24.90 42.21 -25.23
N ALA A 11 -24.86 43.49 -24.87
CA ALA A 11 -23.65 44.09 -24.31
C ALA A 11 -23.25 43.49 -22.95
N ALA A 12 -24.21 43.16 -22.07
CA ALA A 12 -23.95 42.49 -20.81
C ALA A 12 -23.47 41.03 -20.99
N ALA A 13 -24.07 40.27 -21.91
CA ALA A 13 -23.67 38.90 -22.23
C ALA A 13 -22.24 38.85 -22.82
N SER A 14 -21.89 39.79 -23.71
CA SER A 14 -20.54 39.90 -24.29
C SER A 14 -19.44 40.25 -23.27
N LYS A 15 -19.80 40.90 -22.15
CA LYS A 15 -18.88 41.18 -21.03
C LYS A 15 -18.80 40.04 -20.01
N ALA A 16 -19.84 39.22 -19.88
CA ALA A 16 -19.85 38.03 -19.02
C ALA A 16 -19.07 36.85 -19.62
N GLN A 17 -19.08 36.69 -20.94
CA GLN A 17 -18.32 35.65 -21.67
C GLN A 17 -16.79 35.67 -21.43
N PRO A 18 -16.08 36.82 -21.46
CA PRO A 18 -14.64 36.86 -21.21
C PRO A 18 -14.28 36.59 -19.75
N VAL A 19 -15.15 36.95 -18.79
CA VAL A 19 -14.93 36.65 -17.36
C VAL A 19 -15.12 35.16 -17.08
N ALA A 20 -16.18 34.55 -17.62
CA ALA A 20 -16.41 33.11 -17.52
C ALA A 20 -15.28 32.30 -18.19
N ARG A 21 -14.80 32.73 -19.36
CA ARG A 21 -13.64 32.12 -20.03
C ARG A 21 -12.35 32.29 -19.23
N ARG A 22 -12.14 33.45 -18.59
CA ARG A 22 -10.95 33.72 -17.76
C ARG A 22 -10.93 32.87 -16.48
N SER A 23 -12.08 32.66 -15.85
CA SER A 23 -12.21 31.76 -14.69
C SER A 23 -12.07 30.29 -15.08
N ALA A 24 -12.60 29.88 -16.25
CA ALA A 24 -12.39 28.53 -16.75
C ALA A 24 -10.91 28.29 -17.12
N SER A 25 -10.23 29.27 -17.72
CA SER A 25 -8.80 29.16 -18.05
C SER A 25 -7.91 29.14 -16.82
N SER A 26 -8.24 29.89 -15.75
CA SER A 26 -7.45 29.87 -14.52
C SER A 26 -7.61 28.56 -13.73
N LEU A 27 -8.82 27.99 -13.70
CA LEU A 27 -9.06 26.65 -13.15
C LEU A 27 -8.33 25.58 -13.95
N ALA A 28 -8.38 25.62 -15.28
CA ALA A 28 -7.64 24.72 -16.14
C ALA A 28 -6.11 24.82 -15.91
N GLN A 29 -5.58 26.03 -15.75
CA GLN A 29 -4.16 26.25 -15.43
C GLN A 29 -3.78 25.71 -14.04
N THR A 30 -4.68 25.84 -13.07
CA THR A 30 -4.47 25.30 -11.73
C THR A 30 -4.44 23.77 -11.78
N ILE A 31 -5.43 23.13 -12.42
CA ILE A 31 -5.47 21.68 -12.60
C ILE A 31 -4.24 21.16 -13.36
N ALA A 32 -3.81 21.87 -14.42
CA ALA A 32 -2.60 21.52 -15.15
C ALA A 32 -1.35 21.58 -14.23
N SER A 33 -1.21 22.65 -13.44
CA SER A 33 -0.07 22.76 -12.51
C SER A 33 -0.09 21.71 -11.39
N PHE A 34 -1.28 21.31 -10.91
CA PHE A 34 -1.42 20.23 -9.94
C PHE A 34 -1.09 18.87 -10.58
N SER A 35 -1.52 18.64 -11.82
CA SER A 35 -1.21 17.43 -12.57
C SER A 35 0.30 17.26 -12.76
N GLU A 36 1.00 18.33 -13.17
CA GLU A 36 2.46 18.31 -13.33
C GLU A 36 3.18 17.99 -12.00
N LYS A 37 2.73 18.60 -10.90
CA LYS A 37 3.26 18.32 -9.55
C LYS A 37 2.99 16.88 -9.12
N SER A 38 1.79 16.37 -9.34
CA SER A 38 1.44 14.98 -9.02
C SER A 38 2.28 13.99 -9.83
N VAL A 39 2.51 14.26 -11.12
CA VAL A 39 3.38 13.43 -11.97
C VAL A 39 4.82 13.47 -11.45
N TYR A 40 5.31 14.63 -11.01
CA TYR A 40 6.64 14.72 -10.41
C TYR A 40 6.74 13.91 -9.10
N TYR A 41 5.81 14.12 -8.16
CA TYR A 41 5.85 13.40 -6.88
C TYR A 41 5.64 11.90 -7.02
N THR A 42 4.81 11.45 -7.97
CA THR A 42 4.65 10.02 -8.25
C THR A 42 5.95 9.40 -8.80
N LYS A 43 6.68 10.09 -9.69
CA LYS A 43 8.00 9.63 -10.14
C LYS A 43 9.00 9.51 -8.99
N VAL A 44 9.06 10.52 -8.13
CA VAL A 44 9.96 10.50 -6.96
C VAL A 44 9.56 9.37 -6.00
N ALA A 45 8.27 9.21 -5.71
CA ALA A 45 7.77 8.13 -4.88
C ALA A 45 8.10 6.75 -5.47
N LEU A 46 8.03 6.58 -6.79
CA LEU A 46 8.43 5.35 -7.47
C LEU A 46 9.94 5.06 -7.30
N GLU A 47 10.82 6.04 -7.51
CA GLU A 47 12.27 5.84 -7.32
C GLU A 47 12.63 5.55 -5.86
N LEU A 48 11.96 6.21 -4.91
CA LEU A 48 12.10 5.90 -3.49
C LEU A 48 11.62 4.48 -3.18
N SER A 49 10.47 4.06 -3.72
CA SER A 49 9.96 2.71 -3.50
C SER A 49 10.88 1.63 -4.05
N LYS A 50 11.53 1.85 -5.20
CA LYS A 50 12.55 0.94 -5.75
C LYS A 50 13.75 0.81 -4.81
N SER A 51 14.22 1.94 -4.28
CA SER A 51 15.37 1.96 -3.36
C SER A 51 15.07 1.18 -2.09
N VAL A 52 13.86 1.33 -1.54
CA VAL A 52 13.40 0.56 -0.37
C VAL A 52 13.24 -0.92 -0.72
N TYR A 53 12.65 -1.25 -1.87
CA TYR A 53 12.46 -2.63 -2.31
C TYR A 53 13.75 -3.44 -2.34
N VAL A 54 14.82 -2.84 -2.87
CA VAL A 54 16.15 -3.48 -2.94
C VAL A 54 16.82 -3.52 -1.57
N LYS A 55 16.78 -2.42 -0.81
CA LYS A 55 17.46 -2.35 0.50
C LYS A 55 16.83 -3.24 1.57
N GLU A 56 15.51 -3.33 1.60
CA GLU A 56 14.76 -4.14 2.56
C GLU A 56 14.65 -5.61 2.13
N GLY A 57 15.25 -5.99 0.99
CA GLY A 57 15.24 -7.37 0.52
C GLY A 57 13.83 -7.89 0.23
N LEU A 58 12.92 -7.04 -0.27
CA LEU A 58 11.56 -7.44 -0.66
C LEU A 58 11.52 -8.28 -1.96
N ALA A 59 12.70 -8.56 -2.52
CA ALA A 59 12.84 -9.51 -3.61
C ALA A 59 12.46 -10.93 -3.13
N PRO A 60 11.79 -11.73 -3.98
CA PRO A 60 11.53 -13.12 -3.64
C PRO A 60 12.87 -13.83 -3.36
N PRO A 61 12.97 -14.60 -2.27
CA PRO A 61 14.20 -15.28 -1.89
C PRO A 61 14.61 -16.31 -2.94
N THR A 62 15.89 -16.64 -2.94
CA THR A 62 16.42 -17.69 -3.81
C THR A 62 15.89 -19.06 -3.39
N VAL A 63 15.77 -20.01 -4.33
CA VAL A 63 15.28 -21.37 -4.04
C VAL A 63 16.11 -22.04 -2.94
N ALA A 64 17.42 -21.78 -2.90
CA ALA A 64 18.31 -22.32 -1.87
C ALA A 64 17.97 -21.81 -0.46
N GLU A 65 17.57 -20.56 -0.31
CA GLU A 65 17.14 -20.00 0.98
C GLU A 65 15.83 -20.62 1.45
N VAL A 66 14.89 -20.82 0.51
CA VAL A 66 13.64 -21.53 0.79
C VAL A 66 13.91 -22.94 1.30
N THR A 67 14.75 -23.72 0.60
CA THR A 67 15.14 -25.07 1.03
C THR A 67 15.76 -25.07 2.43
N LYS A 68 16.65 -24.11 2.74
CA LYS A 68 17.25 -23.98 4.06
C LYS A 68 16.21 -23.76 5.17
N VAL A 69 15.23 -22.89 4.94
CA VAL A 69 14.16 -22.63 5.91
C VAL A 69 13.34 -23.89 6.17
N TYR A 70 12.97 -24.63 5.13
CA TYR A 70 12.23 -25.89 5.26
C TYR A 70 13.05 -26.96 5.98
N GLU A 71 14.32 -27.14 5.64
CA GLU A 71 15.19 -28.08 6.34
C GLU A 71 15.36 -27.74 7.81
N CYS A 72 15.54 -26.46 8.15
CA CYS A 72 15.61 -26.01 9.53
C CYS A 72 14.31 -26.29 10.28
N ALA A 73 13.16 -25.98 9.68
CA ALA A 73 11.85 -26.24 10.28
C ALA A 73 11.62 -27.74 10.53
N LEU A 74 11.96 -28.61 9.58
CA LEU A 74 11.85 -30.06 9.71
C LEU A 74 12.78 -30.60 10.81
N LYS A 75 14.05 -30.18 10.82
CA LYS A 75 15.01 -30.57 11.87
C LYS A 75 14.51 -30.14 13.26
N GLN A 76 13.88 -28.97 13.36
CA GLN A 76 13.32 -28.48 14.60
C GLN A 76 12.10 -29.32 15.04
N ALA A 77 11.20 -29.64 14.11
CA ALA A 77 10.06 -30.52 14.37
C ALA A 77 10.49 -31.92 14.83
N ASP A 78 11.49 -32.51 14.17
CA ASP A 78 12.06 -33.80 14.56
C ASP A 78 12.70 -33.75 15.95
N SER A 79 13.36 -32.64 16.29
CA SER A 79 13.94 -32.43 17.62
C SER A 79 12.87 -32.31 18.70
N PHE A 80 11.73 -31.66 18.38
CA PHE A 80 10.60 -31.57 19.29
C PHE A 80 9.88 -32.91 19.48
N ALA A 81 9.79 -33.72 18.44
CA ALA A 81 9.16 -35.04 18.51
C ALA A 81 9.95 -36.04 19.36
N LYS A 82 11.29 -35.93 19.39
CA LYS A 82 12.16 -36.84 20.13
C LYS A 82 12.16 -36.58 21.64
N ASP A 83 12.15 -35.31 22.07
CA ASP A 83 12.24 -34.94 23.49
C ASP A 83 11.19 -33.87 23.89
N PRO A 84 9.92 -34.25 24.09
CA PRO A 84 8.85 -33.32 24.45
C PRO A 84 9.07 -32.65 25.82
N LYS A 85 9.79 -33.30 26.74
CA LYS A 85 10.12 -32.75 28.07
C LYS A 85 11.17 -31.65 28.01
N ALA A 86 12.21 -31.84 27.21
CA ALA A 86 13.24 -30.82 27.00
C ALA A 86 12.67 -29.57 26.33
N PHE A 87 11.69 -29.74 25.44
CA PHE A 87 10.96 -28.64 24.84
C PHE A 87 10.14 -27.84 25.85
N ALA A 88 9.39 -28.50 26.74
CA ALA A 88 8.59 -27.83 27.76
C ALA A 88 9.46 -26.96 28.68
N ASP A 89 10.63 -27.44 29.08
CA ASP A 89 11.59 -26.68 29.89
C ASP A 89 12.19 -25.49 29.11
N LEU A 90 12.43 -25.66 27.81
CA LEU A 90 12.98 -24.61 26.95
C LEU A 90 11.95 -23.51 26.68
N VAL A 91 10.68 -23.88 26.47
CA VAL A 91 9.56 -22.95 26.34
C VAL A 91 9.30 -22.23 27.67
N ALA A 92 9.33 -22.94 28.80
CA ALA A 92 9.17 -22.32 30.12
C ALA A 92 10.29 -21.31 30.43
N LYS A 93 11.54 -21.63 30.07
CA LYS A 93 12.68 -20.71 30.19
C LYS A 93 12.58 -19.52 29.25
N ASN A 94 12.17 -19.73 27.99
CA ASN A 94 12.01 -18.64 27.02
C ASN A 94 10.81 -17.74 27.35
N ALA A 95 9.71 -18.32 27.86
CA ALA A 95 8.52 -17.57 28.28
C ALA A 95 8.81 -16.59 29.43
N GLN A 96 9.75 -16.94 30.31
CA GLN A 96 10.19 -16.07 31.40
C GLN A 96 11.13 -14.95 30.94
N GLY A 97 11.76 -15.08 29.76
CA GLY A 97 12.76 -14.15 29.23
C GLY A 97 12.24 -13.15 28.21
N PHE A 98 10.99 -13.27 27.72
CA PHE A 98 10.50 -12.37 26.68
C PHE A 98 10.29 -10.95 27.21
N SER A 99 11.03 -10.02 26.61
CA SER A 99 10.79 -8.60 26.80
C SER A 99 9.49 -8.17 26.12
N LYS A 100 8.85 -7.10 26.61
CA LYS A 100 7.62 -6.55 26.01
C LYS A 100 7.83 -6.15 24.55
N ASP A 101 9.03 -5.70 24.21
CA ASP A 101 9.41 -5.29 22.85
C ASP A 101 9.50 -6.48 21.88
N GLU A 102 10.00 -7.63 22.34
CA GLU A 102 10.04 -8.85 21.52
C GLU A 102 8.64 -9.37 21.22
N ILE A 103 7.75 -9.38 22.21
CA ILE A 103 6.35 -9.77 22.01
C ILE A 103 5.70 -8.86 20.97
N LEU A 104 5.91 -7.54 21.09
CA LEU A 104 5.37 -6.59 20.12
C LEU A 104 5.91 -6.85 18.71
N ARG A 105 7.21 -7.15 18.58
CA ARG A 105 7.83 -7.48 17.29
C ARG A 105 7.24 -8.75 16.68
N TYR A 106 7.04 -9.81 17.47
CA TYR A 106 6.41 -11.04 16.99
C TYR A 106 4.96 -10.82 16.56
N ILE A 107 4.21 -9.99 17.29
CA ILE A 107 2.84 -9.61 16.91
C ILE A 107 2.86 -8.85 15.57
N CYS A 108 3.78 -7.90 15.39
CA CYS A 108 3.93 -7.18 14.11
C CYS A 108 4.21 -8.15 12.96
N TYR A 109 5.12 -9.11 13.14
CA TYR A 109 5.39 -10.14 12.12
C TYR A 109 4.18 -11.03 11.84
N PHE A 110 3.43 -11.40 12.87
CA PHE A 110 2.22 -12.19 12.71
C PHE A 110 1.16 -11.44 11.89
N ILE A 111 0.91 -10.16 12.22
CA ILE A 111 0.00 -9.30 11.46
C ILE A 111 0.48 -9.17 10.01
N GLN A 112 1.79 -9.04 9.79
CA GLN A 112 2.36 -8.96 8.45
C GLN A 112 2.15 -10.25 7.64
N ILE A 113 2.31 -11.42 8.25
CA ILE A 113 2.04 -12.72 7.60
C ILE A 113 0.56 -12.84 7.23
N VAL A 114 -0.36 -12.50 8.14
CA VAL A 114 -1.81 -12.50 7.88
C VAL A 114 -2.17 -11.50 6.77
N GLY A 115 -1.50 -10.35 6.75
CA GLY A 115 -1.63 -9.36 5.69
C GLY A 115 -1.22 -9.91 4.33
N PHE A 116 -0.03 -10.52 4.23
CA PHE A 116 0.44 -11.14 2.99
C PHE A 116 -0.42 -12.32 2.54
N PHE A 117 -0.94 -13.12 3.47
CA PHE A 117 -1.88 -14.19 3.16
C PHE A 117 -3.16 -13.64 2.51
N SER A 118 -3.77 -12.62 3.12
CA SER A 118 -4.95 -11.94 2.56
C SER A 118 -4.68 -11.27 1.21
N LEU A 119 -3.50 -10.67 1.03
CA LEU A 119 -3.07 -10.12 -0.25
C LEU A 119 -2.94 -11.22 -1.33
N GLY A 120 -2.42 -12.38 -0.97
CA GLY A 120 -2.37 -13.56 -1.82
C GLY A 120 -3.77 -14.00 -2.27
N GLU A 121 -4.74 -14.02 -1.35
CA GLU A 121 -6.14 -14.33 -1.69
C GLU A 121 -6.77 -13.28 -2.62
N ILE A 122 -6.48 -11.99 -2.43
CA ILE A 122 -6.96 -10.91 -3.30
C ILE A 122 -6.38 -11.09 -4.72
N VAL A 123 -5.08 -11.35 -4.83
CA VAL A 123 -4.42 -11.57 -6.14
C VAL A 123 -4.92 -12.85 -6.80
N GLY A 124 -5.07 -13.94 -6.04
CA GLY A 124 -5.56 -15.22 -6.54
C GLY A 124 -7.01 -15.16 -7.01
N ARG A 125 -7.88 -14.42 -6.31
CA ARG A 125 -9.28 -14.21 -6.70
C ARG A 125 -9.47 -13.07 -7.71
N ARG A 126 -8.46 -12.23 -7.92
CA ARG A 126 -8.50 -11.00 -8.75
C ARG A 126 -9.61 -10.03 -8.37
N ASN A 127 -10.12 -10.13 -7.14
CA ASN A 127 -11.22 -9.34 -6.59
C ASN A 127 -10.78 -8.75 -5.25
N VAL A 128 -10.96 -7.43 -5.10
CA VAL A 128 -10.56 -6.69 -3.89
C VAL A 128 -11.62 -6.80 -2.79
N VAL A 129 -12.89 -6.93 -3.15
CA VAL A 129 -14.02 -6.98 -2.21
C VAL A 129 -14.99 -8.08 -2.64
N GLY A 130 -15.33 -8.97 -1.71
CA GLY A 130 -16.38 -9.97 -1.88
C GLY A 130 -16.12 -11.02 -2.97
N TYR A 131 -17.13 -11.88 -3.17
CA TYR A 131 -17.23 -12.73 -4.35
C TYR A 131 -18.05 -11.99 -5.40
N ALA A 132 -17.68 -12.13 -6.68
CA ALA A 132 -18.34 -11.43 -7.79
C ALA A 132 -19.80 -11.86 -8.04
N GLU A 133 -20.29 -12.86 -7.31
CA GLU A 133 -21.57 -13.52 -7.52
C GLU A 133 -22.44 -13.37 -6.25
N HIS A 134 -22.87 -12.13 -5.97
CA HIS A 134 -24.09 -11.75 -5.25
C HIS A 134 -24.51 -10.36 -5.70
#